data_AF-A0A7V5FTF2-F1
#
_entry.id   AF-A0A7V5FTF2-F1
#
_cell.length_a   1.000
_cell.length_b   1.000
_cell.length_c   1.000
_cell.angle_alpha   90.00
_cell.angle_beta   90.00
_cell.angle_gamma   90.00
#
_symmetry.space_group_name_H-M   'P 1'
#
loop_
_entity.id
_entity.type
_entity.pdbx_description
1 polymer ?
#
loop_
_entity_poly.entity_id
_entity_poly.type
_entity_poly.pdbx_seq_one_letter_code
_entity_poly.pdbx_strand_id
1 'polypeptide(L)'
;MGLRRKSRELALQFFYGHDLQARSCDGPAVATELEKFIMSFDTGKKTLPYAEQIISGLCAHVKEIDPLLARYAHNWRIERMSLVDRNILRIAAWEMLCNDDVPAQVAI
;
A
#
# COMPACT_ATOMS: atom_id res chain seq x y z
N MET A 1 10.69 -9.54 -15.28
CA MET A 1 9.97 -9.25 -14.02
C MET A 1 8.60 -8.69 -14.36
N GLY A 2 7.51 -9.22 -13.80
CA GLY A 2 6.14 -8.86 -14.20
C GLY A 2 5.73 -7.44 -13.80
N LEU A 3 4.86 -6.82 -14.59
CA LEU A 3 4.44 -5.42 -14.39
C LEU A 3 3.78 -5.19 -13.02
N ARG A 4 2.87 -6.08 -12.61
CA ARG A 4 2.19 -6.01 -11.29
C ARG A 4 3.18 -6.04 -10.11
N ARG A 5 4.25 -6.84 -10.20
CA ARG A 5 5.27 -6.90 -9.14
C ARG A 5 5.97 -5.56 -8.97
N LYS A 6 6.41 -4.93 -10.07
CA LYS A 6 7.05 -3.61 -10.02
C LYS A 6 6.13 -2.53 -9.47
N SER A 7 4.84 -2.57 -9.82
CA SER A 7 3.84 -1.66 -9.28
C SER A 7 3.64 -1.82 -7.76
N ARG A 8 3.66 -3.06 -7.24
CA ARG A 8 3.63 -3.31 -5.79
C ARG A 8 4.89 -2.81 -5.08
N GLU A 9 6.06 -3.03 -5.68
CA GLU A 9 7.33 -2.50 -5.17
C GLU A 9 7.30 -0.96 -5.09
N LEU A 10 6.70 -0.30 -6.09
CA LEU A 10 6.53 1.14 -6.12
C LEU A 10 5.55 1.63 -5.03
N ALA A 11 4.40 0.95 -4.86
CA ALA A 11 3.45 1.27 -3.80
C ALA A 11 4.09 1.09 -2.40
N LEU A 12 4.88 0.04 -2.19
CA LEU A 12 5.62 -0.18 -0.95
C LEU A 12 6.61 0.96 -0.66
N GLN A 13 7.34 1.45 -1.66
CA GLN A 13 8.26 2.59 -1.51
C GLN A 13 7.51 3.86 -1.09
N PHE A 14 6.36 4.13 -1.70
CA PHE A 14 5.49 5.24 -1.32
C PHE A 14 5.05 5.13 0.15
N PHE A 15 4.46 3.99 0.53
CA PHE A 15 3.95 3.79 1.90
C PHE A 15 5.05 3.76 2.96
N TYR A 16 6.26 3.32 2.62
CA TYR A 16 7.40 3.43 3.52
C TYR A 16 7.69 4.90 3.87
N GLY A 17 7.74 5.78 2.87
CA GLY A 17 7.96 7.22 3.09
C GLY A 17 6.80 7.88 3.83
N HIS A 18 5.56 7.53 3.48
CA HIS A 18 4.34 8.03 4.12
C HIS A 18 4.31 7.69 5.62
N ASP A 19 4.53 6.43 5.95
CA ASP A 19 4.50 5.93 7.33
C ASP A 19 5.70 6.39 8.16
N LEU A 20 6.88 6.51 7.55
CA LEU A 20 8.08 7.02 8.24
C LEU A 20 7.85 8.43 8.79
N GLN A 21 7.02 9.22 8.11
CA GLN A 21 6.65 10.57 8.51
C GLN A 21 5.35 10.62 9.34
N ALA A 22 4.80 9.46 9.72
CA ALA A 22 3.54 9.32 10.44
C ALA A 22 2.38 10.12 9.81
N ARG A 23 2.35 10.19 8.47
CA ARG A 23 1.26 10.84 7.73
C ARG A 23 0.00 9.98 7.80
N SER A 24 -1.15 10.63 7.73
CA SER A 24 -2.42 9.93 7.63
C SER A 24 -2.91 9.91 6.18
N CYS A 25 -3.74 8.93 5.87
CA CYS A 25 -4.39 8.79 4.57
C CYS A 25 -5.60 9.73 4.39
N ASP A 26 -5.72 10.78 5.20
CA ASP A 26 -6.90 11.65 5.21
C ASP A 26 -6.78 12.81 4.21
N GLY A 27 -7.78 12.93 3.32
CA GLY A 27 -7.98 14.13 2.50
C GLY A 27 -7.05 14.25 1.27
N PRO A 28 -6.96 15.46 0.68
CA PRO A 28 -6.25 15.69 -0.59
C PRO A 28 -4.73 15.57 -0.47
N ALA A 29 -4.18 15.44 0.75
CA ALA A 29 -2.75 15.40 1.00
C ALA A 29 -2.07 14.21 0.34
N VAL A 30 -2.74 13.05 0.26
CA VAL A 30 -2.20 11.83 -0.37
C VAL A 30 -1.96 12.05 -1.87
N ALA A 31 -2.88 12.72 -2.57
CA ALA A 31 -2.73 13.00 -4.00
C ALA A 31 -1.51 13.90 -4.27
N THR A 32 -1.36 14.97 -3.48
CA THR A 32 -0.19 15.86 -3.58
C THR A 32 1.12 15.14 -3.21
N GLU A 33 1.09 14.21 -2.25
CA GLU A 33 2.26 13.40 -1.90
C GLU A 33 2.65 12.46 -3.04
N LEU A 34 1.66 11.81 -3.66
CA LEU A 34 1.84 10.93 -4.80
C LEU A 34 2.42 11.69 -5.99
N GLU A 35 1.90 12.88 -6.30
CA GLU A 35 2.48 13.76 -7.33
C GLU A 35 3.95 14.07 -7.06
N LYS A 36 4.29 14.47 -5.83
CA LYS A 36 5.69 14.72 -5.43
C LYS A 36 6.57 13.48 -5.56
N PHE A 37 6.05 12.32 -5.17
CA PHE A 37 6.73 11.04 -5.30
C PHE A 37 7.00 10.71 -6.77
N ILE A 38 6.01 10.85 -7.65
CA ILE A 38 6.15 10.64 -9.10
C ILE A 38 7.18 11.59 -9.72
N MET A 39 7.24 12.84 -9.26
CA MET A 39 8.23 13.82 -9.74
C MET A 39 9.65 13.55 -9.23
N SER A 40 9.79 12.88 -8.08
CA SER A 40 11.09 12.67 -7.42
C SER A 40 11.75 11.34 -7.79
N PHE A 41 10.99 10.37 -8.28
CA PHE A 41 11.46 9.00 -8.56
C PHE A 41 11.15 8.58 -10.00
N ASP A 42 12.00 7.73 -10.58
CA ASP A 42 11.67 7.07 -11.85
C ASP A 42 10.66 5.93 -11.59
N THR A 43 9.38 6.29 -11.71
CA THR A 43 8.25 5.42 -11.37
C THR A 43 7.82 4.49 -12.52
N GLY A 44 8.34 4.72 -13.74
CA GLY A 44 7.98 3.97 -14.95
C GLY A 44 6.52 4.15 -15.39
N LYS A 45 6.30 4.68 -16.61
CA LYS A 45 4.94 4.99 -17.12
C LYS A 45 3.97 3.81 -17.13
N LYS A 46 4.47 2.58 -17.32
CA LYS A 46 3.62 1.37 -17.38
C LYS A 46 3.28 0.82 -15.99
N THR A 47 4.11 1.09 -14.99
CA THR A 47 3.97 0.58 -13.63
C THR A 47 3.09 1.48 -12.77
N LEU A 48 3.10 2.77 -13.08
CA LEU A 48 2.38 3.78 -12.32
C LEU A 48 0.87 3.51 -12.16
N PRO A 49 0.09 3.17 -13.20
CA PRO A 49 -1.37 3.07 -13.06
C PRO A 49 -1.82 2.07 -11.97
N TYR A 50 -1.17 0.91 -11.90
CA TYR A 50 -1.51 -0.08 -10.87
C TYR A 50 -0.98 0.31 -9.48
N ALA A 51 0.15 1.01 -9.42
CA ALA A 51 0.67 1.52 -8.15
C ALA A 51 -0.26 2.61 -7.58
N GLU A 52 -0.75 3.52 -8.42
CA GLU A 52 -1.74 4.54 -8.01
C GLU A 52 -3.03 3.88 -7.51
N GLN A 53 -3.50 2.84 -8.19
CA GLN A 53 -4.68 2.08 -7.74
C GLN A 53 -4.47 1.49 -6.35
N ILE A 54 -3.31 0.86 -6.08
CA ILE A 54 -2.96 0.34 -4.75
C ILE A 54 -2.92 1.47 -3.72
N ILE A 55 -2.24 2.58 -4.04
CA ILE A 55 -2.05 3.69 -3.11
C ILE A 55 -3.38 4.32 -2.73
N SER A 56 -4.16 4.75 -3.72
CA SER A 56 -5.47 5.38 -3.48
C SER A 56 -6.45 4.42 -2.83
N GLY A 57 -6.49 3.16 -3.27
CA GLY A 57 -7.37 2.14 -2.71
C GLY A 57 -7.05 1.81 -1.26
N LEU A 58 -5.77 1.56 -0.94
CA LEU A 58 -5.36 1.30 0.43
C LEU A 58 -5.60 2.52 1.33
N CYS A 59 -5.29 3.74 0.88
CA CYS A 59 -5.60 4.95 1.63
C CYS A 59 -7.10 5.08 1.96
N ALA A 60 -7.98 4.72 1.02
CA ALA A 60 -9.43 4.75 1.23
C ALA A 60 -9.91 3.69 2.25
N HIS A 61 -9.26 2.53 2.31
CA HIS A 61 -9.67 1.40 3.15
C HIS A 61 -8.79 1.16 4.38
N VAL A 62 -7.78 1.99 4.66
CA VAL A 62 -6.81 1.74 5.74
C VAL A 62 -7.49 1.63 7.11
N LYS A 63 -8.56 2.39 7.34
CA LYS A 63 -9.35 2.36 8.60
C LYS A 63 -10.14 1.06 8.77
N GLU A 64 -10.38 0.31 7.71
CA GLU A 64 -11.03 -1.01 7.73
C GLU A 64 -9.98 -2.14 7.76
N ILE A 65 -8.90 -1.98 7.00
CA ILE A 65 -7.83 -2.98 6.85
C ILE A 65 -7.00 -3.10 8.13
N ASP A 66 -6.58 -1.99 8.75
CA ASP A 66 -5.72 -2.04 9.94
C ASP A 66 -6.37 -2.80 11.12
N PRO A 67 -7.64 -2.57 11.47
CA PRO A 67 -8.32 -3.37 12.49
C PRO A 67 -8.43 -4.86 12.13
N LEU A 68 -8.64 -5.20 10.85
CA LEU A 68 -8.68 -6.59 10.41
C LEU A 68 -7.31 -7.26 10.58
N LEU A 69 -6.24 -6.59 10.17
CA LEU A 69 -4.87 -7.09 10.38
C LEU A 69 -4.59 -7.28 11.88
N ALA A 70 -4.96 -6.32 12.73
CA ALA A 70 -4.79 -6.44 14.17
C ALA A 70 -5.60 -7.61 14.78
N ARG A 71 -6.81 -7.85 14.28
CA ARG A 71 -7.67 -8.95 14.72
C ARG A 71 -7.05 -10.32 14.44
N TYR A 72 -6.38 -10.49 13.31
CA TYR A 72 -5.80 -11.77 12.88
C TYR A 72 -4.32 -11.93 13.23
N ALA A 73 -3.62 -10.87 13.64
CA ALA A 73 -2.25 -10.93 14.13
C ALA A 73 -2.18 -11.53 15.55
N HIS A 74 -2.38 -12.84 15.65
CA HIS A 74 -2.23 -13.56 16.91
C HIS A 74 -0.78 -13.45 17.42
N ASN A 75 -0.59 -13.03 18.66
CA ASN A 75 0.70 -12.83 19.33
C ASN A 75 1.60 -11.68 18.81
N TRP A 76 1.18 -10.93 17.78
CA TRP A 76 1.96 -9.82 17.25
C TRP A 76 1.14 -8.53 17.19
N ARG A 77 1.64 -7.49 17.83
CA ARG A 77 1.07 -6.14 17.69
C ARG A 77 1.50 -5.54 16.36
N ILE A 78 0.57 -5.19 15.48
CA ILE A 78 0.86 -4.59 14.17
C ILE A 78 1.76 -3.36 14.29
N GLU A 79 1.62 -2.59 15.37
CA GLU A 79 2.43 -1.40 15.65
C GLU A 79 3.90 -1.72 15.94
N ARG A 80 4.23 -2.97 16.29
CA ARG A 80 5.61 -3.45 16.51
C ARG A 80 6.24 -4.08 15.27
N MET A 81 5.49 -4.24 14.18
CA MET A 81 6.06 -4.72 12.92
C MET A 81 6.94 -3.65 12.29
N SER A 82 7.92 -4.07 11.49
CA SER A 82 8.67 -3.12 10.67
C SER A 82 7.71 -2.40 9.72
N LEU A 83 8.03 -1.16 9.32
CA LEU A 83 7.21 -0.42 8.36
C LEU A 83 7.01 -1.20 7.06
N VAL A 84 8.05 -1.92 6.63
CA VAL A 84 8.02 -2.75 5.42
C VAL A 84 7.01 -3.89 5.59
N ASP A 85 7.12 -4.69 6.66
CA ASP A 85 6.24 -5.85 6.87
C ASP A 85 4.78 -5.41 7.02
N ARG A 86 4.54 -4.34 7.78
CA ARG A 86 3.19 -3.78 7.95
C ARG A 86 2.59 -3.34 6.61
N ASN A 87 3.38 -2.65 5.78
CA ASN A 87 2.90 -2.17 4.48
C ASN A 87 2.70 -3.30 3.48
N ILE A 88 3.52 -4.36 3.51
CA ILE A 88 3.29 -5.56 2.71
C ILE A 88 1.94 -6.19 3.09
N LEU A 89 1.66 -6.36 4.39
CA LEU A 89 0.39 -6.92 4.86
C LEU A 89 -0.81 -6.05 4.45
N ARG A 90 -0.69 -4.72 4.56
CA ARG A 90 -1.73 -3.79 4.12
C ARG A 90 -2.02 -3.86 2.63
N ILE A 91 -0.98 -3.89 1.79
CA ILE A 91 -1.12 -4.02 0.33
C ILE A 91 -1.79 -5.35 -0.03
N ALA A 92 -1.34 -6.45 0.56
CA ALA A 92 -1.91 -7.77 0.32
C ALA A 92 -3.38 -7.84 0.78
N ALA A 93 -3.70 -7.31 1.96
CA ALA A 93 -5.06 -7.27 2.47
C ALA A 93 -5.99 -6.42 1.57
N TRP A 94 -5.52 -5.26 1.11
CA TRP A 94 -6.27 -4.46 0.15
C TRP A 94 -6.52 -5.21 -1.16
N GLU A 95 -5.50 -5.87 -1.73
CA GLU A 95 -5.68 -6.66 -2.96
C GLU A 95 -6.70 -7.78 -2.75
N MET A 96 -6.64 -8.49 -1.62
CA MET A 96 -7.55 -9.60 -1.33
C MET A 96 -9.00 -9.18 -1.09
N LEU A 97 -9.22 -8.01 -0.48
CA LEU A 97 -10.54 -7.58 -0.02
C LEU A 97 -11.23 -6.60 -0.97
N CYS A 98 -10.46 -5.86 -1.77
CA CYS A 98 -10.96 -4.71 -2.52
C CYS A 98 -10.62 -4.78 -4.02
N ASN A 99 -9.85 -5.78 -4.47
CA ASN A 99 -9.43 -5.88 -5.87
C ASN A 99 -9.77 -7.25 -6.48
N ASP A 100 -10.95 -7.33 -7.10
CA ASP A 100 -11.48 -8.55 -7.73
C ASP A 100 -10.60 -9.06 -8.91
N ASP A 101 -9.73 -8.21 -9.47
CA ASP A 101 -8.80 -8.58 -10.55
C ASP A 101 -7.55 -9.34 -10.05
N VAL A 102 -7.43 -9.53 -8.73
CA VAL A 102 -6.31 -10.22 -8.09
C VAL A 102 -6.85 -11.40 -7.29
N PRO A 103 -6.68 -12.64 -7.78
CA PRO A 103 -6.99 -13.82 -6.98
C PRO A 103 -6.18 -13.79 -5.68
N ALA A 104 -6.80 -14.15 -4.55
CA ALA A 104 -6.16 -14.13 -3.25
C ALA A 104 -4.81 -14.89 -3.21
N GLN A 105 -4.68 -15.98 -3.97
CA GLN A 105 -3.43 -16.75 -4.08
C GLN A 105 -2.26 -15.98 -4.72
N VAL A 106 -2.53 -14.90 -5.45
CA VAL A 106 -1.52 -14.06 -6.13
C VAL A 106 -1.14 -12.83 -5.31
N ALA A 107 -1.97 -12.48 -4.31
CA ALA A 107 -1.71 -11.40 -3.38
C ALA A 107 -0.78 -11.83 -2.23
N ILE A 108 -0.67 -13.14 -1.97
CA ILE A 108 0.14 -13.77 -0.91
C ILE A 108 1.52 -14.18 -1.45
#